data_AF-A0A841VUA9-F1
#
_entry.id   AF-A0A841VUA9-F1
#
_cell.length_a   1.000
_cell.length_b   1.000
_cell.length_c   1.000
_cell.angle_alpha   90.00
_cell.angle_beta   90.00
_cell.angle_gamma   90.00
#
_symmetry.space_group_name_H-M   'P 1'
#
loop_
_entity.id
_entity.type
_entity.pdbx_description
1 polymer ?
#
loop_
_entity_poly.entity_id
_entity_poly.type
_entity_poly.pdbx_seq_one_letter_code
_entity_poly.pdbx_strand_id
1 'polypeptide(L)'
;MANLSYVEQLKQQAREIAAEAAKAQKEAEAAQKAIDDADTFKKISALKTLHVLQDAVQKLIKHGLLSYDRAEVYLNKYLMVYGRDKAINEYLRLGALLLTQENFGVESTTARYGNKGLLWHGQSYESAEALYAAVQAVIGDDPLEHVQWIYSILDSVFSDDPSAIVFACSTPERFETYANLYRREVKEAKEPLSVPDLSQITSDDAFLLSSFFGQF
;
A
#
# COMPACT_ATOMS: atom_id res chain seq x y z
N MET A 1 64.35 -18.38 46.08
CA MET A 1 63.94 -17.03 45.61
C MET A 1 63.64 -17.02 44.11
N ALA A 2 62.74 -17.89 43.60
CA ALA A 2 62.47 -18.02 42.16
C ALA A 2 61.04 -17.61 41.73
N ASN A 3 60.13 -17.31 42.68
CA ASN A 3 58.70 -17.08 42.38
C ASN A 3 58.32 -15.62 42.07
N LEU A 4 59.13 -14.63 42.45
CA LEU A 4 58.80 -13.21 42.24
C LEU A 4 58.85 -12.80 40.76
N SER A 5 59.82 -13.32 40.01
CA SER A 5 60.01 -13.04 38.57
C SER A 5 58.90 -13.64 37.68
N TYR A 6 58.42 -14.84 38.01
CA TYR A 6 57.34 -15.50 37.26
C TYR A 6 55.99 -14.79 37.46
N VAL A 7 55.70 -14.33 38.68
CA VAL A 7 54.49 -13.57 38.99
C VAL A 7 54.47 -12.21 38.27
N GLU A 8 55.63 -11.56 38.10
CA GLU A 8 55.74 -10.32 37.32
C GLU A 8 55.52 -10.55 35.82
N GLN A 9 56.06 -11.63 35.26
CA GLN A 9 55.81 -12.02 33.86
C GLN A 9 54.33 -12.31 33.59
N LEU A 10 53.64 -13.00 34.51
CA LEU A 10 52.19 -13.25 34.40
C LEU A 10 51.37 -11.96 34.48
N LYS A 11 51.76 -11.01 35.34
CA LYS A 11 51.10 -9.69 35.42
C LYS A 11 51.31 -8.87 34.15
N GLN A 12 52.48 -8.98 33.52
CA GLN A 12 52.77 -8.32 32.25
C GLN A 12 51.94 -8.93 31.12
N GLN A 13 51.91 -10.26 30.99
CA GLN A 13 51.05 -10.96 30.02
C GLN A 13 49.57 -10.63 30.21
N ALA A 14 49.07 -10.59 31.46
CA ALA A 14 47.69 -10.24 31.73
C ALA A 14 47.35 -8.80 31.30
N ARG A 15 48.29 -7.86 31.44
CA ARG A 15 48.13 -6.47 30.97
C ARG A 15 48.14 -6.39 29.45
N GLU A 16 49.01 -7.15 28.78
CA GLU A 16 49.09 -7.22 27.33
C GLU A 16 47.81 -7.81 26.73
N ILE A 17 47.32 -8.93 27.29
CA ILE A 17 46.04 -9.55 26.89
C ILE A 17 44.87 -8.59 27.13
N ALA A 18 44.84 -7.89 28.27
CA ALA A 18 43.79 -6.91 28.55
C ALA A 18 43.83 -5.71 27.58
N ALA A 19 45.03 -5.25 27.20
CA ALA A 19 45.20 -4.17 26.23
C ALA A 19 44.80 -4.61 24.81
N GLU A 20 45.14 -5.84 24.42
CA GLU A 20 44.75 -6.42 23.13
C GLU A 20 43.23 -6.65 23.06
N ALA A 21 42.62 -7.16 24.12
CA ALA A 21 41.17 -7.29 24.23
C ALA A 21 40.46 -5.93 24.14
N ALA A 22 40.96 -4.90 24.82
CA ALA A 22 40.41 -3.55 24.75
C ALA A 22 40.55 -2.93 23.35
N LYS A 23 41.63 -3.23 22.62
CA LYS A 23 41.82 -2.79 21.24
C LYS A 23 40.85 -3.50 20.29
N ALA A 24 40.73 -4.82 20.39
CA ALA A 24 39.79 -5.61 19.61
C ALA A 24 38.33 -5.20 19.87
N GLN A 25 37.98 -4.90 21.12
CA GLN A 25 36.65 -4.38 21.45
C GLN A 25 36.38 -3.02 20.79
N LYS A 26 37.34 -2.08 20.84
CA LYS A 26 37.19 -0.78 20.16
C LYS A 26 37.06 -0.92 18.64
N GLU A 27 37.82 -1.84 18.04
CA GLU A 27 37.73 -2.12 16.60
C GLU A 27 36.36 -2.73 16.24
N ALA A 28 35.83 -3.64 17.06
CA ALA A 28 34.50 -4.21 16.89
C ALA A 28 33.38 -3.16 17.06
N GLU A 29 33.48 -2.29 18.06
CA GLU A 29 32.54 -1.18 18.28
C GLU A 29 32.57 -0.18 17.11
N ALA A 30 33.75 0.15 16.58
CA ALA A 30 33.90 1.01 15.42
C ALA A 30 33.32 0.37 14.15
N ALA A 31 33.53 -0.94 13.95
CA ALA A 31 32.96 -1.68 12.83
C ALA A 31 31.43 -1.74 12.92
N GLN A 32 30.87 -2.03 14.10
CA GLN A 32 29.42 -2.04 14.31
C GLN A 32 28.82 -0.66 14.05
N LYS A 33 29.45 0.41 14.56
CA LYS A 33 28.99 1.78 14.30
C LYS A 33 29.00 2.11 12.80
N ALA A 34 30.02 1.69 12.06
CA ALA A 34 30.09 1.92 10.62
C ALA A 34 28.97 1.19 9.85
N ILE A 35 28.58 -0.01 10.31
CA ILE A 35 27.43 -0.75 9.77
C ILE A 35 26.14 0.01 10.06
N ASP A 36 25.93 0.43 11.31
CA ASP A 36 24.73 1.15 11.73
C ASP A 36 24.58 2.51 10.98
N ASP A 37 25.69 3.22 10.79
CA ASP A 37 25.74 4.48 10.04
C ASP A 37 25.41 4.26 8.56
N ALA A 38 25.94 3.18 7.94
CA ALA A 38 25.64 2.83 6.55
C ALA A 38 24.16 2.44 6.36
N ASP A 39 23.60 1.67 7.29
CA ASP A 39 22.18 1.29 7.27
C ASP A 39 21.26 2.51 7.46
N THR A 40 21.65 3.41 8.37
CA THR A 40 20.93 4.67 8.59
C THR A 40 20.95 5.53 7.33
N PHE A 41 22.12 5.68 6.70
CA PHE A 41 22.25 6.42 5.44
C PHE A 41 21.40 5.80 4.32
N LYS A 42 21.39 4.47 4.19
CA LYS A 42 20.58 3.75 3.22
C LYS A 42 19.08 4.01 3.41
N LYS A 43 18.60 4.00 4.65
CA LYS A 43 17.19 4.34 4.99
C LYS A 43 16.84 5.78 4.62
N ILE A 44 17.69 6.74 4.99
CA ILE A 44 17.49 8.16 4.67
C ILE A 44 17.48 8.38 3.15
N SER A 45 18.42 7.77 2.44
CA SER A 45 18.49 7.83 0.98
C SER A 45 17.22 7.28 0.34
N ALA A 46 16.74 6.11 0.80
CA ALA A 46 15.52 5.50 0.29
C ALA A 46 14.28 6.39 0.49
N LEU A 47 14.13 7.04 1.65
CA LEU A 47 13.05 7.99 1.93
C LEU A 47 13.12 9.22 1.02
N LYS A 48 14.32 9.81 0.85
CA LYS A 48 14.51 10.96 -0.05
C LYS A 48 14.16 10.61 -1.49
N THR A 49 14.60 9.46 -1.98
CA THR A 49 14.23 8.97 -3.31
C THR A 49 12.72 8.82 -3.44
N LEU A 50 12.06 8.25 -2.43
CA LEU A 50 10.62 8.04 -2.48
C LEU A 50 9.83 9.36 -2.52
N HIS A 51 10.24 10.37 -1.75
CA HIS A 51 9.61 11.70 -1.84
C HIS A 51 9.73 12.31 -3.23
N VAL A 52 10.90 12.20 -3.87
CA VAL A 52 11.09 12.68 -5.25
C VAL A 52 10.18 11.93 -6.23
N LEU A 53 10.05 10.60 -6.08
CA LEU A 53 9.15 9.81 -6.91
C LEU A 53 7.68 10.19 -6.67
N GLN A 54 7.28 10.43 -5.43
CA GLN A 54 5.92 10.87 -5.10
C GLN A 54 5.58 12.20 -5.77
N ASP A 55 6.47 13.19 -5.68
CA ASP A 55 6.31 14.49 -6.36
C ASP A 55 6.23 14.32 -7.89
N ALA A 56 7.04 13.42 -8.44
CA ALA A 56 7.01 13.11 -9.87
C ALA A 56 5.68 12.47 -10.29
N VAL A 57 5.20 11.45 -9.55
CA VAL A 57 3.93 10.78 -9.81
C VAL A 57 2.75 11.75 -9.73
N GLN A 58 2.70 12.62 -8.73
CA GLN A 58 1.66 13.64 -8.63
C GLN A 58 1.64 14.58 -9.85
N LYS A 59 2.82 15.02 -10.32
CA LYS A 59 2.93 15.84 -11.53
C LYS A 59 2.49 15.07 -12.78
N LEU A 60 2.90 13.81 -12.89
CA LEU A 60 2.53 12.96 -14.02
C LEU A 60 1.02 12.74 -14.07
N ILE A 61 0.36 12.47 -12.95
CA ILE A 61 -1.11 12.38 -12.87
C ILE A 61 -1.76 13.70 -13.27
N LYS A 62 -1.29 14.82 -12.71
CA LYS A 62 -1.81 16.16 -13.03
C LYS A 62 -1.80 16.46 -14.54
N HIS A 63 -0.84 15.92 -15.26
CA HIS A 63 -0.68 16.13 -16.71
C HIS A 63 -1.18 14.95 -17.56
N GLY A 64 -1.77 13.91 -16.95
CA GLY A 64 -2.24 12.72 -17.70
C GLY A 64 -1.11 11.92 -18.34
N LEU A 65 0.10 11.93 -17.76
CA LEU A 65 1.31 11.32 -18.29
C LEU A 65 1.83 10.14 -17.43
N LEU A 66 1.06 9.71 -16.43
CA LEU A 66 1.41 8.52 -15.66
C LEU A 66 1.26 7.28 -16.56
N SER A 67 2.19 6.35 -16.44
CA SER A 67 2.20 5.08 -17.18
C SER A 67 2.51 3.94 -16.22
N TYR A 68 2.18 2.72 -16.63
CA TYR A 68 2.45 1.48 -15.89
C TYR A 68 3.88 1.44 -15.34
N ASP A 69 4.89 1.53 -16.21
CA ASP A 69 6.30 1.44 -15.80
C ASP A 69 6.69 2.44 -14.69
N ARG A 70 6.11 3.65 -14.74
CA ARG A 70 6.40 4.71 -13.76
C ARG A 70 5.67 4.46 -12.45
N ALA A 71 4.41 4.01 -12.51
CA ALA A 71 3.63 3.65 -11.34
C ALA A 71 4.22 2.42 -10.64
N GLU A 72 4.63 1.40 -11.40
CA GLU A 72 5.26 0.19 -10.89
C GLU A 72 6.56 0.50 -10.15
N VAL A 73 7.48 1.28 -10.75
CA VAL A 73 8.73 1.69 -10.07
C VAL A 73 8.44 2.42 -8.77
N TYR A 74 7.44 3.31 -8.76
CA TYR A 74 7.04 4.05 -7.56
C TYR A 74 6.46 3.14 -6.48
N LEU A 75 5.48 2.31 -6.82
CA LEU A 75 4.80 1.41 -5.89
C LEU A 75 5.75 0.34 -5.33
N ASN A 76 6.66 -0.20 -6.15
CA ASN A 76 7.71 -1.11 -5.68
C ASN A 76 8.65 -0.42 -4.69
N LYS A 77 9.06 0.82 -4.96
CA LYS A 77 9.86 1.59 -4.01
C LYS A 77 9.10 1.86 -2.73
N TYR A 78 7.81 2.18 -2.83
CA TYR A 78 6.93 2.41 -1.69
C TYR A 78 6.79 1.15 -0.81
N LEU A 79 6.58 -0.01 -1.44
CA LEU A 79 6.54 -1.33 -0.79
C LEU A 79 7.83 -1.63 -0.03
N MET A 80 8.99 -1.38 -0.63
CA MET A 80 10.28 -1.61 0.03
C MET A 80 10.51 -0.72 1.25
N VAL A 81 9.95 0.49 1.26
CA VAL A 81 10.18 1.49 2.32
C VAL A 81 9.17 1.38 3.45
N TYR A 82 7.88 1.23 3.13
CA TYR A 82 6.79 1.27 4.10
C TYR A 82 6.08 -0.07 4.31
N GLY A 83 6.35 -1.08 3.49
CA GLY A 83 5.71 -2.39 3.58
C GLY A 83 4.36 -2.47 2.86
N ARG A 84 3.77 -3.67 2.90
CA ARG A 84 2.60 -4.05 2.09
C ARG A 84 1.37 -3.19 2.36
N ASP A 85 1.01 -3.00 3.63
CA ASP A 85 -0.24 -2.29 3.98
C ASP A 85 -0.19 -0.83 3.53
N LYS A 86 0.94 -0.15 3.70
CA LYS A 86 1.08 1.23 3.24
C LYS A 86 1.15 1.30 1.71
N ALA A 87 1.76 0.33 1.04
CA ALA A 87 1.75 0.26 -0.43
C ALA A 87 0.35 0.04 -1.01
N ILE A 88 -0.50 -0.76 -0.36
CA ILE A 88 -1.91 -0.93 -0.76
C ILE A 88 -2.68 0.40 -0.61
N ASN A 89 -2.47 1.14 0.50
CA ASN A 89 -3.09 2.45 0.67
C ASN A 89 -2.68 3.40 -0.46
N GLU A 90 -1.39 3.39 -0.80
CA GLU A 90 -0.86 4.22 -1.87
C GLU A 90 -1.41 3.83 -3.23
N TYR A 91 -1.53 2.52 -3.53
CA TYR A 91 -2.16 2.02 -4.75
C TYR A 91 -3.59 2.57 -4.91
N LEU A 92 -4.41 2.43 -3.86
CA LEU A 92 -5.79 2.95 -3.85
C LEU A 92 -5.81 4.49 -4.00
N ARG A 93 -4.85 5.19 -3.39
CA ARG A 93 -4.70 6.65 -3.51
C ARG A 93 -4.36 7.07 -4.93
N LEU A 94 -3.51 6.32 -5.64
CA LEU A 94 -3.22 6.59 -7.05
C LEU A 94 -4.45 6.39 -7.92
N GLY A 95 -5.21 5.31 -7.70
CA GLY A 95 -6.49 5.08 -8.37
C GLY A 95 -7.46 6.23 -8.13
N ALA A 96 -7.62 6.67 -6.88
CA ALA A 96 -8.46 7.81 -6.54
C ALA A 96 -7.96 9.10 -7.22
N LEU A 97 -6.67 9.41 -7.16
CA LEU A 97 -6.08 10.59 -7.81
C LEU A 97 -6.33 10.63 -9.32
N LEU A 98 -6.22 9.49 -10.00
CA LEU A 98 -6.48 9.38 -11.44
C LEU A 98 -7.94 9.68 -11.77
N LEU A 99 -8.86 9.18 -10.95
CA LEU A 99 -10.30 9.33 -11.16
C LEU A 99 -10.83 10.69 -10.70
N THR A 100 -10.20 11.34 -9.73
CA THR A 100 -10.62 12.66 -9.20
C THR A 100 -9.93 13.84 -9.88
N GLN A 101 -9.05 13.61 -10.84
CA GLN A 101 -8.24 14.69 -11.44
C GLN A 101 -9.14 15.69 -12.20
N GLU A 102 -8.92 16.99 -12.01
CA GLU A 102 -9.78 18.05 -12.57
C GLU A 102 -9.96 18.04 -14.10
N ASN A 103 -8.93 17.65 -14.87
CA ASN A 103 -8.93 17.73 -16.34
C ASN A 103 -9.17 16.39 -17.03
N PHE A 104 -8.83 15.28 -16.35
CA PHE A 104 -8.80 13.94 -16.92
C PHE A 104 -9.50 12.91 -16.03
N GLY A 105 -10.12 13.36 -14.94
CA GLY A 105 -10.88 12.53 -14.03
C GLY A 105 -12.07 11.88 -14.70
N VAL A 106 -12.72 10.99 -13.96
CA VAL A 106 -13.87 10.26 -14.46
C VAL A 106 -15.11 11.15 -14.44
N GLU A 107 -15.87 11.11 -15.52
CA GLU A 107 -17.17 11.75 -15.65
C GLU A 107 -18.25 10.70 -15.90
N SER A 108 -19.49 11.03 -15.54
CA SER A 108 -20.66 10.21 -15.88
C SER A 108 -21.56 11.00 -16.82
N THR A 109 -21.88 10.44 -17.98
CA THR A 109 -22.85 11.02 -18.93
C THR A 109 -24.30 10.65 -18.59
N THR A 110 -24.51 9.85 -17.55
CA THR A 110 -25.83 9.39 -17.11
C THR A 110 -26.03 9.69 -15.63
N ALA A 111 -27.27 9.58 -15.15
CA ALA A 111 -27.59 9.79 -13.74
C ALA A 111 -27.01 8.69 -12.82
N ARG A 112 -26.52 7.56 -13.36
CA ARG A 112 -25.94 6.46 -12.60
C ARG A 112 -24.78 5.86 -13.37
N TYR A 113 -23.59 5.87 -12.78
CA TYR A 113 -22.38 5.37 -13.42
C TYR A 113 -22.42 3.85 -13.77
N GLY A 114 -23.34 3.08 -13.18
CA GLY A 114 -23.56 1.67 -13.50
C GLY A 114 -24.35 1.40 -14.79
N ASN A 115 -24.93 2.43 -15.43
CA ASN A 115 -25.81 2.28 -16.60
C ASN A 115 -25.13 2.71 -17.92
N LYS A 116 -23.85 2.36 -18.08
CA LYS A 116 -22.96 2.89 -19.14
C LYS A 116 -22.76 4.41 -19.00
N GLY A 117 -21.76 4.94 -19.71
CA GLY A 117 -21.51 6.38 -19.77
C GLY A 117 -20.45 6.88 -18.79
N LEU A 118 -19.60 5.99 -18.28
CA LEU A 118 -18.34 6.40 -17.67
C LEU A 118 -17.42 6.94 -18.76
N LEU A 119 -16.89 8.15 -18.59
CA LEU A 119 -15.89 8.75 -19.45
C LEU A 119 -14.62 8.95 -18.64
N TRP A 120 -13.48 8.49 -19.15
CA TRP A 120 -12.18 8.75 -18.53
C TRP A 120 -11.12 8.88 -19.63
N HIS A 121 -10.27 9.91 -19.54
CA HIS A 121 -9.32 10.28 -20.61
C HIS A 121 -9.93 10.35 -22.03
N GLY A 122 -11.18 10.83 -22.14
CA GLY A 122 -11.88 10.93 -23.42
C GLY A 122 -12.32 9.60 -24.03
N GLN A 123 -12.19 8.49 -23.29
CA GLN A 123 -12.67 7.17 -23.67
C GLN A 123 -13.93 6.81 -22.88
N SER A 124 -14.90 6.20 -23.55
CA SER A 124 -16.12 5.68 -22.91
C SER A 124 -15.92 4.26 -22.42
N TYR A 125 -16.41 4.00 -21.21
CA TYR A 125 -16.41 2.69 -20.57
C TYR A 125 -17.85 2.24 -20.33
N GLU A 126 -18.12 0.98 -20.68
CA GLU A 126 -19.47 0.41 -20.55
C GLU A 126 -19.82 0.06 -19.09
N SER A 127 -18.81 -0.15 -18.24
CA SER A 127 -19.00 -0.54 -16.85
C SER A 127 -17.83 -0.11 -15.97
N ALA A 128 -18.02 -0.19 -14.65
CA ALA A 128 -16.96 0.09 -13.68
C ALA A 128 -15.83 -0.95 -13.75
N GLU A 129 -16.12 -2.20 -14.14
CA GLU A 129 -15.12 -3.24 -14.40
C GLU A 129 -14.23 -2.91 -15.60
N ALA A 130 -14.81 -2.34 -16.66
CA ALA A 130 -14.03 -1.89 -17.82
C ALA A 130 -13.11 -0.72 -17.44
N LEU A 131 -13.63 0.23 -16.65
CA LEU A 131 -12.83 1.32 -16.10
C LEU A 131 -11.73 0.81 -15.15
N TYR A 132 -12.05 -0.15 -14.28
CA TYR A 132 -11.11 -0.81 -13.39
C TYR A 132 -9.92 -1.40 -14.15
N ALA A 133 -10.18 -2.18 -15.21
CA ALA A 133 -9.12 -2.75 -16.05
C ALA A 133 -8.24 -1.65 -16.69
N ALA A 134 -8.83 -0.52 -17.09
CA ALA A 134 -8.09 0.60 -17.65
C ALA A 134 -7.25 1.34 -16.61
N VAL A 135 -7.75 1.50 -15.39
CA VAL A 135 -6.97 2.05 -14.26
C VAL A 135 -5.78 1.13 -13.95
N GLN A 136 -6.00 -0.19 -13.88
CA GLN A 136 -4.92 -1.17 -13.67
C GLN A 136 -3.85 -1.11 -14.76
N ALA A 137 -4.24 -0.88 -16.02
CA ALA A 137 -3.29 -0.68 -17.11
C ALA A 137 -2.37 0.55 -16.91
N VAL A 138 -2.71 1.47 -16.00
CA VAL A 138 -1.90 2.64 -15.65
C VAL A 138 -1.13 2.43 -14.34
N ILE A 139 -1.73 1.84 -13.31
CA ILE A 139 -1.13 1.77 -11.96
C ILE A 139 -0.61 0.39 -11.55
N GLY A 140 -0.92 -0.65 -12.32
CA GLY A 140 -0.48 -2.01 -12.10
C GLY A 140 -1.54 -2.94 -11.53
N ASP A 141 -1.09 -4.12 -11.13
CA ASP A 141 -1.96 -5.20 -10.64
C ASP A 141 -2.64 -4.84 -9.32
N ASP A 142 -3.91 -5.23 -9.17
CA ASP A 142 -4.70 -4.93 -7.99
C ASP A 142 -4.27 -5.79 -6.80
N PRO A 143 -3.73 -5.22 -5.71
CA PRO A 143 -3.32 -5.98 -4.54
C PRO A 143 -4.50 -6.46 -3.68
N LEU A 144 -5.72 -5.97 -3.92
CA LEU A 144 -6.95 -6.40 -3.28
C LEU A 144 -7.71 -7.44 -4.12
N GLU A 145 -7.34 -7.63 -5.38
CA GLU A 145 -7.90 -8.61 -6.33
C GLU A 145 -9.43 -8.56 -6.39
N HIS A 146 -10.03 -7.36 -6.44
CA HIS A 146 -11.49 -7.21 -6.50
C HIS A 146 -11.91 -5.81 -6.95
N VAL A 147 -12.83 -5.73 -7.92
CA VAL A 147 -13.31 -4.46 -8.48
C VAL A 147 -14.02 -3.54 -7.46
N GLN A 148 -14.49 -4.06 -6.33
CA GLN A 148 -15.28 -3.30 -5.34
C GLN A 148 -14.64 -1.96 -4.95
N TRP A 149 -13.32 -1.88 -4.81
CA TRP A 149 -12.68 -0.60 -4.44
C TRP A 149 -12.85 0.49 -5.51
N ILE A 150 -12.99 0.14 -6.80
CA ILE A 150 -13.33 1.10 -7.84
C ILE A 150 -14.74 1.63 -7.63
N TYR A 151 -15.71 0.76 -7.31
CA TYR A 151 -17.07 1.21 -6.98
C TYR A 151 -17.05 2.18 -5.81
N SER A 152 -16.32 1.87 -4.74
CA SER A 152 -16.20 2.73 -3.56
C SER A 152 -15.59 4.10 -3.88
N ILE A 153 -14.60 4.15 -4.79
CA ILE A 153 -14.04 5.42 -5.26
C ILE A 153 -15.05 6.17 -6.11
N LEU A 154 -15.75 5.52 -7.04
CA LEU A 154 -16.77 6.15 -7.89
C LEU A 154 -17.92 6.72 -7.04
N ASP A 155 -18.34 6.00 -5.99
CA ASP A 155 -19.32 6.50 -5.03
C ASP A 155 -18.84 7.77 -4.33
N SER A 156 -17.54 7.85 -4.02
CA SER A 156 -16.94 9.05 -3.42
C SER A 156 -16.83 10.20 -4.43
N VAL A 157 -16.45 9.90 -5.69
CA VAL A 157 -16.28 10.86 -6.80
C VAL A 157 -17.63 11.45 -7.22
N PHE A 158 -18.70 10.66 -7.22
CA PHE A 158 -20.04 11.10 -7.61
C PHE A 158 -20.96 11.35 -6.42
N SER A 159 -20.39 11.47 -5.21
CA SER A 159 -21.13 11.86 -4.01
C SER A 159 -21.57 13.34 -4.05
N ASP A 160 -22.39 13.74 -3.08
CA ASP A 160 -22.78 15.15 -2.90
C ASP A 160 -21.59 16.06 -2.55
N ASP A 161 -20.51 15.51 -1.97
CA ASP A 161 -19.27 16.23 -1.65
C ASP A 161 -18.02 15.51 -2.17
N PRO A 162 -17.71 15.63 -3.47
CA PRO A 162 -16.51 15.03 -4.06
C PRO A 162 -15.21 15.70 -3.58
N SER A 163 -15.29 16.88 -2.95
CA SER A 163 -14.10 17.58 -2.46
C SER A 163 -13.42 16.83 -1.31
N ALA A 164 -14.18 16.02 -0.56
CA ALA A 164 -13.66 15.22 0.54
C ALA A 164 -12.63 14.18 0.08
N ILE A 165 -12.91 13.45 -1.00
CA ILE A 165 -11.96 12.47 -1.55
C ILE A 165 -10.77 13.15 -2.23
N VAL A 166 -11.00 14.25 -2.97
CA VAL A 166 -9.92 15.05 -3.57
C VAL A 166 -8.95 15.55 -2.51
N PHE A 167 -9.48 16.09 -1.40
CA PHE A 167 -8.68 16.55 -0.28
C PHE A 167 -7.96 15.40 0.43
N ALA A 168 -8.61 14.25 0.63
CA ALA A 168 -7.98 13.08 1.24
C ALA A 168 -6.79 12.58 0.41
N CYS A 169 -6.85 12.70 -0.92
CA CYS A 169 -5.76 12.31 -1.81
C CYS A 169 -4.53 13.22 -1.73
N SER A 170 -4.63 14.42 -1.12
CA SER A 170 -3.54 15.40 -1.05
C SER A 170 -2.29 14.87 -0.33
N THR A 171 -2.45 14.01 0.68
CA THR A 171 -1.33 13.33 1.36
C THR A 171 -1.68 11.88 1.67
N PRO A 172 -0.69 10.96 1.68
CA PRO A 172 -0.94 9.54 1.97
C PRO A 172 -1.63 9.27 3.31
N GLU A 173 -1.28 10.04 4.35
CA GLU A 173 -1.82 9.84 5.71
C GLU A 173 -3.31 10.18 5.80
N ARG A 174 -3.77 11.18 5.04
CA ARG A 174 -5.18 11.59 5.01
C ARG A 174 -6.05 10.57 4.29
N PHE A 175 -5.48 9.87 3.32
CA PHE A 175 -6.18 8.86 2.53
C PHE A 175 -6.40 7.56 3.31
N GLU A 176 -5.69 7.32 4.41
CA GLU A 176 -5.75 6.08 5.18
C GLU A 176 -7.17 5.70 5.63
N THR A 177 -8.01 6.68 5.98
CA THR A 177 -9.42 6.44 6.33
C THR A 177 -10.22 5.85 5.16
N TYR A 178 -10.06 6.41 3.96
CA TYR A 178 -10.71 5.91 2.74
C TYR A 178 -10.16 4.54 2.36
N ALA A 179 -8.84 4.35 2.41
CA ALA A 179 -8.23 3.06 2.11
C ALA A 179 -8.75 1.95 3.04
N ASN A 180 -8.93 2.23 4.33
CA ASN A 180 -9.50 1.28 5.28
C ASN A 180 -10.98 0.98 5.00
N LEU A 181 -11.76 2.00 4.62
CA LEU A 181 -13.14 1.81 4.16
C LEU A 181 -13.20 0.87 2.96
N TYR A 182 -12.41 1.14 1.93
CA TYR A 182 -12.41 0.35 0.69
C TYR A 182 -11.97 -1.09 0.91
N ARG A 183 -10.98 -1.32 1.78
CA ARG A 183 -10.60 -2.68 2.19
C ARG A 183 -11.73 -3.41 2.89
N ARG A 184 -12.47 -2.73 3.75
CA ARG A 184 -13.61 -3.32 4.44
C ARG A 184 -14.68 -3.73 3.43
N GLU A 185 -15.02 -2.85 2.49
CA GLU A 185 -16.00 -3.14 1.45
C GLU A 185 -15.55 -4.27 0.52
N VAL A 186 -14.27 -4.30 0.13
CA VAL A 186 -13.72 -5.44 -0.63
C VAL A 186 -13.82 -6.73 0.17
N LYS A 187 -13.51 -6.68 1.48
CA LYS A 187 -13.63 -7.85 2.34
C LYS A 187 -15.08 -8.33 2.42
N GLU A 188 -16.03 -7.43 2.66
CA GLU A 188 -17.47 -7.74 2.69
C GLU A 188 -17.96 -8.30 1.35
N ALA A 189 -17.49 -7.76 0.22
CA ALA A 189 -17.84 -8.26 -1.11
C ALA A 189 -17.27 -9.65 -1.41
N LYS A 190 -16.13 -10.01 -0.81
CA LYS A 190 -15.53 -11.36 -0.92
C LYS A 190 -16.14 -12.36 0.07
N GLU A 191 -16.78 -11.89 1.13
CA GLU A 191 -17.36 -12.77 2.14
C GLU A 191 -18.60 -13.49 1.57
N PRO A 192 -18.64 -14.84 1.61
CA PRO A 192 -19.82 -15.56 1.19
C PRO A 192 -20.98 -15.23 2.14
N LEU A 193 -22.20 -15.22 1.60
CA LEU A 193 -23.42 -15.05 2.40
C LEU A 193 -23.45 -16.11 3.51
N SER A 194 -23.53 -15.66 4.76
CA SER A 194 -23.69 -16.55 5.92
C SER A 194 -25.11 -17.11 5.90
N VAL A 195 -25.24 -18.33 5.38
CA VAL A 195 -26.50 -19.07 5.47
C VAL A 195 -26.53 -19.74 6.84
N PRO A 196 -27.58 -19.54 7.66
CA PRO A 196 -27.74 -20.26 8.92
C PRO A 196 -27.69 -21.76 8.67
N ASP A 197 -27.26 -22.53 9.67
CA ASP A 197 -27.38 -23.98 9.62
C ASP A 197 -28.85 -24.36 9.35
N LEU A 198 -29.11 -25.10 8.27
CA LEU A 198 -30.46 -25.48 7.86
C LEU A 198 -31.19 -26.29 8.94
N SER A 199 -30.45 -26.91 9.87
CA SER A 199 -31.02 -27.61 11.03
C SER A 199 -31.60 -26.67 12.11
N GLN A 200 -31.30 -25.37 12.02
CA GLN A 200 -31.75 -24.34 12.98
C GLN A 200 -32.94 -23.53 12.47
N ILE A 201 -33.44 -23.83 11.27
CA ILE A 201 -34.57 -23.13 10.64
C ILE A 201 -35.65 -24.13 10.23
N THR A 202 -36.88 -23.65 10.04
CA THR A 202 -37.98 -24.54 9.67
C THR A 202 -37.78 -25.10 8.26
N SER A 203 -38.43 -26.21 7.93
CA SER A 203 -38.35 -26.82 6.59
C SER A 203 -38.80 -25.86 5.48
N ASP A 204 -39.80 -25.04 5.76
CA ASP A 204 -40.36 -24.07 4.81
C ASP A 204 -39.36 -22.92 4.58
N ASP A 205 -38.71 -22.44 5.64
CA ASP A 205 -37.65 -21.43 5.55
C ASP A 205 -36.40 -21.98 4.86
N ALA A 206 -36.02 -23.24 5.14
CA ALA A 206 -34.90 -23.90 4.47
C ALA A 206 -35.16 -24.03 2.97
N PHE A 207 -36.38 -24.43 2.57
CA PHE A 207 -36.77 -24.48 1.16
C PHE A 207 -36.74 -23.09 0.52
N LEU A 208 -37.22 -22.07 1.21
CA LEU A 208 -37.16 -20.69 0.75
C LEU A 208 -35.71 -20.23 0.54
N LEU A 209 -34.82 -20.46 1.50
CA LEU A 209 -33.40 -20.10 1.38
C LEU A 209 -32.72 -20.87 0.25
N SER A 210 -32.91 -22.18 0.14
CA SER A 210 -32.35 -22.99 -0.95
C SER A 210 -32.85 -22.52 -2.33
N SER A 211 -34.14 -22.20 -2.46
CA SER A 211 -34.72 -21.67 -3.70
C SER A 211 -34.21 -20.26 -4.05
N PHE A 212 -34.01 -19.40 -3.05
CA PHE A 212 -33.49 -18.05 -3.23
C PHE A 212 -32.00 -18.06 -3.62
N PHE A 213 -31.20 -18.94 -3.01
CA PHE A 213 -29.76 -19.06 -3.30
C PHE A 213 -29.44 -19.96 -4.50
N GLY A 214 -30.43 -20.62 -5.09
CA GLY A 214 -30.24 -21.48 -6.26
C GLY A 214 -29.41 -22.75 -6.00
N GLN A 215 -29.36 -23.21 -4.75
CA GLN A 215 -28.68 -24.44 -4.35
C GLN A 215 -29.69 -25.59 -4.35
N PHE A 216 -29.60 -26.48 -5.34
CA PHE A 216 -30.33 -27.76 -5.40
C PHE A 216 -29.39 -28.93 -5.11
#